data_AF-A0A015K038-F1
#
_entry.id   AF-A0A015K038-F1
#
_cell.length_a   1.000
_cell.length_b   1.000
_cell.length_c   1.000
_cell.angle_alpha   90.00
_cell.angle_beta   90.00
_cell.angle_gamma   90.00
#
_symmetry.space_group_name_H-M   'P 1'
#
loop_
_entity.id
_entity.type
_entity.pdbx_description
1 polymer ?
#
loop_
_entity_poly.entity_id
_entity_poly.type
_entity_poly.pdbx_seq_one_letter_code
_entity_poly.pdbx_strand_id
1 'polypeptide(L)'
;MVLVRATTQNTQISCAIKASNELVKNLHRDGLDRGCIATFNDSMVVRQSFTRDEASLYRSLNGLSNVVSGGTRLYDSMIDVIKTFQRNGDRSRPWILVVVTDGDDNRSSRGLKKCAEEISRLFTKKSNNFLFVVGVGDGVDSTKMEQSFSHVGVIFLLKQDMFRY
;
A
#
# COMPACT_ATOMS: atom_id res chain seq x y z
N MET A 1 8.18 -1.08 -0.93
CA MET A 1 7.34 -0.01 -1.53
C MET A 1 6.10 0.18 -0.66
N VAL A 2 5.59 1.41 -0.57
CA VAL A 2 4.43 1.74 0.27
C VAL A 2 3.34 2.44 -0.56
N LEU A 3 2.11 1.93 -0.47
CA LEU A 3 0.89 2.53 -0.98
C LEU A 3 -0.01 2.92 0.21
N VAL A 4 -0.31 4.21 0.37
CA VAL A 4 -1.07 4.72 1.53
C VAL A 4 -2.39 5.32 1.09
N ARG A 5 -3.50 4.97 1.77
CA ARG A 5 -4.78 5.67 1.57
C ARG A 5 -4.67 7.12 2.04
N ALA A 6 -5.10 8.03 1.18
CA ALA A 6 -5.32 9.42 1.52
C ALA A 6 -6.61 9.56 2.34
N THR A 7 -6.52 10.16 3.53
CA THR A 7 -7.66 10.38 4.43
C THR A 7 -7.56 11.74 5.10
N THR A 8 -8.69 12.33 5.46
CA THR A 8 -8.77 13.61 6.21
C THR A 8 -8.65 13.42 7.71
N GLN A 9 -8.65 12.19 8.22
CA GLN A 9 -8.41 11.91 9.62
C GLN A 9 -6.91 12.03 9.92
N ASN A 10 -6.51 13.20 10.43
CA ASN A 10 -5.12 13.56 10.72
C ASN A 10 -4.37 12.52 11.57
N THR A 11 -5.05 11.86 12.51
CA THR A 11 -4.44 10.81 13.35
C THR A 11 -4.12 9.53 12.58
N GLN A 12 -5.00 9.10 11.68
CA GLN A 12 -4.82 7.86 10.90
C GLN A 12 -3.70 8.01 9.87
N ILE A 13 -3.71 9.12 9.13
CA ILE A 13 -2.66 9.40 8.16
C ILE A 13 -1.31 9.63 8.84
N SER A 14 -1.26 10.31 10.00
CA SER A 14 -0.03 10.49 10.77
C SER A 14 0.56 9.14 11.22
N CYS A 15 -0.28 8.22 11.69
CA CYS A 15 0.18 6.88 12.07
C CYS A 15 0.66 6.07 10.86
N ALA A 16 -0.05 6.13 9.74
CA ALA A 16 0.38 5.48 8.50
C ALA A 16 1.74 6.03 8.02
N ILE A 17 1.95 7.34 8.07
CA ILE A 17 3.23 7.99 7.75
C ILE A 17 4.34 7.51 8.71
N LYS A 18 4.09 7.54 10.02
CA LYS A 18 5.06 7.07 11.04
C LYS A 18 5.46 5.61 10.82
N ALA A 19 4.48 4.72 10.65
CA ALA A 19 4.73 3.31 10.39
C ALA A 19 5.47 3.08 9.07
N SER A 20 5.13 3.85 8.03
CA SER A 20 5.82 3.79 6.74
C SER A 20 7.27 4.27 6.83
N ASN A 21 7.53 5.31 7.61
CA ASN A 21 8.90 5.79 7.88
C ASN A 21 9.72 4.73 8.63
N GLU A 22 9.15 4.09 9.65
CA GLU A 22 9.84 2.98 10.34
C GLU A 22 10.08 1.78 9.41
N LEU A 23 9.15 1.47 8.51
CA LEU A 23 9.35 0.44 7.50
C LEU A 23 10.53 0.78 6.57
N VAL A 24 10.61 2.02 6.07
CA VAL A 24 11.71 2.48 5.23
C VAL A 24 13.02 2.36 6.00
N LYS A 25 13.09 2.91 7.22
CA LYS A 25 14.27 2.87 8.09
C LYS A 25 14.81 1.47 8.34
N ASN A 26 13.92 0.49 8.55
CA ASN A 26 14.33 -0.86 8.96
C ASN A 26 14.55 -1.82 7.77
N LEU A 27 13.95 -1.56 6.60
CA LEU A 27 14.03 -2.46 5.45
C LEU A 27 14.78 -1.90 4.24
N HIS A 28 14.84 -0.58 4.08
CA HIS A 28 15.49 0.04 2.93
C HIS A 28 16.98 0.24 3.21
N ARG A 29 17.85 -0.41 2.45
CA ARG A 29 19.29 -0.14 2.50
C ARG A 29 19.62 0.97 1.52
N ASP A 30 19.98 2.13 2.04
CA ASP A 30 20.32 3.31 1.24
C ASP A 30 21.38 3.01 0.17
N GLY A 31 21.19 3.55 -1.03
CA GLY A 31 22.05 3.29 -2.20
C GLY A 31 21.91 1.89 -2.82
N LEU A 32 21.25 0.92 -2.17
CA LEU A 32 21.08 -0.44 -2.67
C LEU A 32 19.64 -0.74 -3.06
N ASP A 33 18.70 -0.59 -2.13
CA ASP A 33 17.28 -0.86 -2.38
C ASP A 33 16.64 0.29 -3.15
N ARG A 34 15.48 0.02 -3.77
CA ARG A 34 14.70 1.04 -4.48
C ARG A 34 13.33 1.14 -3.84
N GLY A 35 13.00 2.32 -3.34
CA GLY A 35 11.68 2.64 -2.79
C GLY A 35 10.82 3.45 -3.75
N CYS A 36 9.51 3.33 -3.60
CA CYS A 36 8.50 4.16 -4.27
C CYS A 36 7.36 4.39 -3.26
N ILE A 37 6.79 5.58 -3.31
CA ILE A 37 5.66 6.00 -2.46
C ILE A 37 4.51 6.41 -3.37
N ALA A 38 3.34 5.82 -3.12
CA ALA A 38 2.10 6.19 -3.80
C ALA A 38 0.99 6.42 -2.78
N THR A 39 0.04 7.27 -3.14
CA THR A 39 -1.20 7.49 -2.40
C THR A 39 -2.41 7.12 -3.22
N PHE A 40 -3.54 6.82 -2.59
CA PHE A 40 -4.80 6.64 -3.31
C PHE A 40 -6.03 7.16 -2.57
N ASN A 41 -7.03 7.58 -3.35
CA ASN A 41 -8.42 7.84 -2.94
C ASN A 41 -9.36 7.33 -4.05
N ASP A 42 -10.03 8.21 -4.82
CA ASP A 42 -10.70 7.90 -6.08
C ASP A 42 -9.72 7.57 -7.22
N SER A 43 -8.43 7.89 -7.06
CA SER A 43 -7.37 7.52 -8.01
C SER A 43 -6.04 7.25 -7.29
N MET A 44 -5.12 6.57 -7.95
CA MET A 44 -3.75 6.36 -7.44
C MET A 44 -2.82 7.46 -7.98
N VAL A 45 -2.00 8.03 -7.10
CA VAL A 45 -0.97 9.02 -7.43
C VAL A 45 0.38 8.56 -6.91
N VAL A 46 1.38 8.47 -7.80
CA VAL A 46 2.78 8.24 -7.40
C VAL A 46 3.35 9.55 -6.87
N ARG A 47 3.76 9.55 -5.59
CA ARG A 47 4.33 10.72 -4.89
C ARG A 47 5.85 10.74 -4.96
N GLN A 48 6.46 9.57 -5.01
CA GLN A 48 7.89 9.39 -5.26
C GLN A 48 8.06 8.15 -6.14
N SER A 49 8.58 8.34 -7.35
CA SER A 49 8.94 7.23 -8.23
C SER A 49 10.16 6.46 -7.67
N PHE A 50 10.47 5.31 -8.26
CA PHE A 50 11.56 4.45 -7.79
C PHE A 50 12.89 5.20 -7.64
N THR A 51 13.36 5.32 -6.40
CA THR A 51 14.62 5.97 -6.05
C THR A 51 15.42 5.08 -5.11
N ARG A 52 16.75 5.22 -5.14
CA ARG A 52 17.67 4.63 -4.14
C ARG A 52 17.96 5.57 -2.97
N ASP A 53 17.55 6.83 -3.11
CA ASP A 53 17.76 7.87 -2.09
C ASP A 53 16.67 7.77 -1.03
N GLU A 54 17.04 7.30 0.15
CA GLU A 54 16.15 7.17 1.30
C GLU A 54 15.55 8.52 1.73
N ALA A 55 16.32 9.63 1.61
CA ALA A 55 15.84 10.96 1.99
C ALA A 55 14.66 11.41 1.11
N SER A 56 14.64 11.03 -0.17
CA SER A 56 13.51 11.29 -1.05
C SER A 56 12.25 10.51 -0.66
N LEU A 57 12.39 9.31 -0.10
CA LEU A 57 11.25 8.54 0.43
C LEU A 57 10.67 9.22 1.68
N TYR A 58 11.52 9.64 2.62
CA TYR A 58 11.08 10.36 3.82
C TYR A 58 10.41 11.68 3.47
N ARG A 59 11.00 12.47 2.56
CA ARG A 59 10.40 13.74 2.11
C ARG A 59 9.01 13.51 1.51
N SER A 60 8.86 12.46 0.70
CA SER A 60 7.57 12.12 0.09
C SER A 60 6.52 11.72 1.13
N LEU A 61 6.88 10.86 2.10
CA LEU A 61 5.99 10.42 3.18
C LEU A 61 5.61 11.56 4.13
N ASN A 62 6.58 12.37 4.56
CA ASN A 62 6.34 13.49 5.46
C ASN A 62 5.56 14.62 4.78
N GLY A 63 5.62 14.71 3.45
CA GLY A 63 4.84 15.65 2.65
C GLY A 63 3.37 15.26 2.43
N LEU A 64 2.91 14.11 2.95
CA LEU A 64 1.53 13.64 2.79
C LEU A 64 0.51 14.37 3.68
N SER A 65 0.82 15.55 4.22
CA SER A 65 -0.14 16.40 4.91
C SER A 65 -1.23 16.89 3.95
N ASN A 66 -2.50 16.86 4.38
CA ASN A 66 -3.65 17.45 3.66
C ASN A 66 -4.01 16.79 2.32
N VAL A 67 -3.92 15.47 2.23
CA VAL A 67 -4.41 14.79 1.01
C VAL A 67 -5.94 14.83 0.96
N VAL A 68 -6.47 15.21 -0.21
CA VAL A 68 -7.89 15.48 -0.46
C VAL A 68 -8.76 14.25 -0.21
N SER A 69 -9.91 14.44 0.45
CA SER A 69 -10.90 13.39 0.65
C SER A 69 -11.45 12.87 -0.68
N GLY A 70 -11.88 11.62 -0.66
CA GLY A 70 -12.47 10.92 -1.78
C GLY A 70 -12.99 9.57 -1.30
N GLY A 71 -13.52 8.77 -2.22
CA GLY A 71 -13.83 7.38 -1.87
C GLY A 71 -12.56 6.52 -1.77
N THR A 72 -12.78 5.22 -1.63
CA THR A 72 -11.72 4.23 -1.46
C THR A 72 -11.66 3.36 -2.71
N ARG A 73 -10.72 3.65 -3.61
CA ARG A 73 -10.43 2.85 -4.81
C ARG A 73 -9.28 1.88 -4.55
N LEU A 74 -9.36 1.11 -3.47
CA LEU A 74 -8.31 0.21 -2.98
C LEU A 74 -7.94 -0.85 -4.03
N TYR A 75 -8.91 -1.59 -4.55
CA TYR A 75 -8.68 -2.74 -5.41
C TYR A 75 -8.00 -2.35 -6.72
N ASP A 76 -8.50 -1.31 -7.41
CA ASP A 76 -7.86 -0.85 -8.63
C ASP A 76 -6.50 -0.21 -8.34
N SER A 77 -6.32 0.50 -7.21
CA SER A 77 -5.04 1.13 -6.87
C SER A 77 -3.94 0.11 -6.56
N MET A 78 -4.28 -1.03 -5.95
CA MET A 78 -3.33 -2.14 -5.80
C MET A 78 -2.87 -2.68 -7.17
N ILE A 79 -3.78 -2.82 -8.13
CA ILE A 79 -3.42 -3.26 -9.49
C ILE A 79 -2.60 -2.19 -10.22
N ASP A 80 -2.97 -0.93 -10.09
CA ASP A 80 -2.27 0.20 -10.72
C ASP A 80 -0.83 0.30 -10.21
N VAL A 81 -0.60 0.10 -8.91
CA VAL A 81 0.74 0.14 -8.34
C VAL A 81 1.58 -1.08 -8.73
N ILE A 82 0.96 -2.27 -8.84
CA ILE A 82 1.61 -3.47 -9.41
C ILE A 82 2.03 -3.24 -10.87
N LYS A 83 1.21 -2.54 -11.66
CA LYS A 83 1.58 -2.19 -13.05
C LYS A 83 2.72 -1.17 -13.08
N THR A 84 2.75 -0.21 -12.16
CA THR A 84 3.88 0.72 -12.00
C THR A 84 5.19 -0.04 -11.71
N PHE A 85 5.15 -1.04 -10.83
CA PHE A 85 6.29 -1.92 -10.60
C PHE A 85 6.74 -2.66 -11.86
N GLN A 86 5.80 -3.28 -12.57
CA GLN A 86 6.12 -4.05 -13.78
C GLN A 86 6.78 -3.20 -14.87
N ARG A 87 6.42 -1.91 -14.95
CA ARG A 87 6.98 -0.96 -15.94
C ARG A 87 8.31 -0.36 -15.50
N ASN A 88 8.45 0.02 -14.24
CA ASN A 88 9.53 0.91 -13.78
C ASN A 88 10.49 0.26 -12.77
N GLY A 89 10.10 -0.88 -12.20
CA GLY A 89 10.88 -1.61 -11.20
C GLY A 89 11.87 -2.60 -11.82
N ASP A 90 12.89 -2.96 -11.06
CA ASP A 90 13.83 -4.03 -11.43
C ASP A 90 13.24 -5.40 -11.07
N ARG A 91 12.81 -6.15 -12.10
CA ARG A 91 12.10 -7.44 -11.98
C ARG A 91 13.00 -8.61 -11.57
N SER A 92 14.32 -8.42 -11.49
CA SER A 92 15.29 -9.42 -11.04
C SER A 92 15.39 -9.51 -9.51
N ARG A 93 14.85 -8.52 -8.79
CA ARG A 93 14.95 -8.41 -7.34
C ARG A 93 13.62 -8.77 -6.65
N PRO A 94 13.64 -9.25 -5.39
CA PRO A 94 12.44 -9.44 -4.59
C PRO A 94 11.68 -8.13 -4.40
N TRP A 95 10.35 -8.15 -4.48
CA TRP A 95 9.53 -6.97 -4.26
C TRP A 95 8.66 -7.10 -3.02
N ILE A 96 8.63 -6.03 -2.23
CA ILE A 96 7.72 -5.89 -1.09
C ILE A 96 6.77 -4.73 -1.38
N LEU A 97 5.47 -5.02 -1.39
CA LEU A 97 4.41 -4.03 -1.45
C LEU A 97 3.66 -4.02 -0.12
N VAL A 98 3.61 -2.85 0.51
CA VAL A 98 2.80 -2.61 1.70
C VAL A 98 1.69 -1.64 1.32
N VAL A 99 0.45 -2.01 1.59
CA VAL A 99 -0.75 -1.21 1.34
C VAL A 99 -1.38 -0.88 2.68
N VAL A 100 -1.69 0.40 2.93
CA VAL A 100 -2.35 0.84 4.17
C VAL A 100 -3.70 1.47 3.82
N THR A 101 -4.78 1.00 4.46
CA THR A 101 -6.14 1.52 4.26
C THR A 101 -6.91 1.59 5.59
N ASP A 102 -7.67 2.67 5.78
CA ASP A 102 -8.60 2.90 6.88
C ASP A 102 -10.07 2.59 6.51
N GLY A 103 -10.30 2.08 5.31
CA GLY A 103 -11.65 1.80 4.82
C GLY A 103 -11.73 0.71 3.76
N ASP A 104 -12.92 0.14 3.65
CA ASP A 104 -13.32 -0.77 2.59
C ASP A 104 -13.43 -0.08 1.22
N ASP A 105 -13.28 -0.86 0.16
CA ASP A 105 -13.41 -0.35 -1.21
C ASP A 105 -14.85 0.04 -1.53
N ASN A 106 -15.03 1.24 -2.11
CA ASN A 106 -16.33 1.75 -2.56
C ASN A 106 -16.24 2.57 -3.87
N ARG A 107 -15.11 2.50 -4.57
CA ARG A 107 -14.84 3.24 -5.81
C ARG A 107 -14.13 2.44 -6.89
N SER A 108 -13.66 1.23 -6.60
CA SER A 108 -13.05 0.40 -7.63
C SER A 108 -14.09 -0.11 -8.62
N SER A 109 -13.66 -0.16 -9.87
CA SER A 109 -14.39 -0.82 -10.95
C SER A 109 -14.30 -2.35 -10.84
N ARG A 110 -13.26 -2.86 -10.16
CA ARG A 110 -13.08 -4.29 -9.88
C ARG A 110 -13.71 -4.66 -8.54
N GLY A 111 -14.27 -5.86 -8.48
CA GLY A 111 -14.58 -6.52 -7.21
C GLY A 111 -13.35 -7.20 -6.59
N LEU A 112 -13.44 -7.51 -5.29
CA LEU A 112 -12.36 -8.10 -4.49
C LEU A 112 -11.80 -9.40 -5.09
N LYS A 113 -12.66 -10.33 -5.53
CA LYS A 113 -12.23 -11.60 -6.14
C LYS A 113 -11.34 -11.38 -7.37
N LYS A 114 -11.77 -10.51 -8.28
CA LYS A 114 -11.01 -10.18 -9.50
C LYS A 114 -9.69 -9.49 -9.16
N CYS A 115 -9.68 -8.63 -8.14
CA CYS A 115 -8.45 -8.03 -7.63
C CYS A 115 -7.46 -9.09 -7.13
N ALA A 116 -7.93 -10.03 -6.29
CA ALA A 116 -7.11 -11.12 -5.76
C ALA A 116 -6.53 -12.01 -6.88
N GLU A 117 -7.34 -12.37 -7.87
CA GLU A 117 -6.90 -13.14 -9.05
C GLU A 117 -5.84 -12.37 -9.87
N GLU A 118 -6.03 -11.08 -10.10
CA GLU A 118 -5.07 -10.24 -10.82
C GLU A 118 -3.76 -10.07 -10.02
N ILE A 119 -3.82 -9.88 -8.70
CA ILE A 119 -2.65 -9.83 -7.81
C ILE A 119 -1.87 -11.14 -7.87
N SER A 120 -2.58 -12.27 -7.77
CA SER A 120 -1.97 -13.61 -7.87
C SER A 120 -1.18 -13.74 -9.17
N ARG A 121 -1.84 -13.43 -10.29
CA ARG A 121 -1.26 -13.57 -11.64
C ARG A 121 -0.10 -12.61 -11.89
N LEU A 122 -0.20 -11.36 -11.44
CA LEU A 122 0.73 -10.28 -11.81
C LEU A 122 1.89 -10.10 -10.82
N PHE A 123 1.71 -10.48 -9.57
CA PHE A 123 2.63 -10.13 -8.49
C PHE A 123 3.07 -11.36 -7.68
N THR A 124 2.16 -12.06 -7.00
CA THR A 124 2.53 -13.07 -5.98
C THR A 124 2.81 -14.47 -6.54
N LYS A 125 2.49 -14.76 -7.81
CA LYS A 125 2.94 -16.01 -8.48
C LYS A 125 4.48 -16.13 -8.51
N LYS A 126 5.20 -15.02 -8.43
CA LYS A 126 6.64 -15.02 -8.22
C LYS A 126 6.93 -15.24 -6.74
N SER A 127 7.67 -16.29 -6.41
CA SER A 127 7.97 -16.72 -5.04
C SER A 127 8.73 -15.68 -4.18
N ASN A 128 9.27 -14.62 -4.79
CA ASN A 128 10.03 -13.58 -4.12
C ASN A 128 9.28 -12.23 -4.02
N ASN A 129 7.98 -12.20 -4.32
CA ASN A 129 7.15 -11.01 -4.19
C ASN A 129 6.18 -11.14 -3.02
N PHE A 130 6.20 -10.15 -2.12
CA PHE A 130 5.39 -10.14 -0.90
C PHE A 130 4.44 -8.95 -0.90
N LEU A 131 3.16 -9.19 -0.64
CA LEU A 131 2.13 -8.17 -0.52
C LEU A 131 1.53 -8.21 0.88
N PHE A 132 1.66 -7.10 1.60
CA PHE A 132 1.06 -6.85 2.89
C PHE A 132 -0.05 -5.81 2.75
N VAL A 133 -1.23 -6.12 3.27
CA VAL A 133 -2.35 -5.17 3.36
C VAL A 133 -2.63 -4.91 4.83
N VAL A 134 -2.52 -3.67 5.25
CA VAL A 134 -2.73 -3.21 6.62
C VAL A 134 -4.04 -2.43 6.68
N GLY A 135 -5.05 -3.04 7.27
CA GLY A 135 -6.32 -2.40 7.61
C GLY A 135 -6.22 -1.66 8.94
N VAL A 136 -6.70 -0.42 9.00
CA VAL A 136 -6.50 0.48 10.13
C VAL A 136 -7.85 1.01 10.63
N GLY A 137 -8.15 0.79 11.90
CA GLY A 137 -9.46 1.12 12.48
C GLY A 137 -10.59 0.17 12.03
N ASP A 138 -11.84 0.61 12.21
CA ASP A 138 -13.04 -0.23 12.08
C ASP A 138 -13.74 -0.10 10.71
N GLY A 139 -13.20 0.72 9.81
CA GLY A 139 -13.77 0.96 8.47
C GLY A 139 -13.49 -0.15 7.47
N VAL A 140 -12.71 -1.16 7.84
CA VAL A 140 -12.28 -2.28 6.98
C VAL A 140 -12.98 -3.56 7.42
N ASP A 141 -13.61 -4.27 6.47
CA ASP A 141 -14.16 -5.61 6.70
C ASP A 141 -13.03 -6.65 6.65
N SER A 142 -12.45 -6.94 7.80
CA SER A 142 -11.33 -7.88 7.94
C SER A 142 -11.69 -9.30 7.50
N THR A 143 -12.91 -9.76 7.79
CA THR A 143 -13.35 -11.11 7.45
C THR A 143 -13.37 -11.29 5.93
N LYS A 144 -13.94 -10.32 5.23
CA LYS A 144 -13.98 -10.30 3.76
C LYS A 144 -12.58 -10.22 3.15
N MET A 145 -11.69 -9.39 3.70
CA MET A 145 -10.31 -9.24 3.22
C MET A 145 -9.51 -10.53 3.42
N GLU A 146 -9.53 -11.10 4.63
CA GLU A 146 -8.80 -12.34 4.94
C GLU A 146 -9.28 -13.52 4.09
N GLN A 147 -10.60 -13.70 3.96
CA GLN A 147 -11.16 -14.77 3.13
C GLN A 147 -10.71 -14.66 1.67
N SER A 148 -10.70 -13.46 1.11
CA SER A 148 -10.34 -13.26 -0.29
C SER A 148 -8.83 -13.33 -0.55
N PHE A 149 -8.02 -12.92 0.42
CA PHE A 149 -6.56 -12.84 0.28
C PHE A 149 -5.81 -14.10 0.73
N SER A 150 -6.41 -14.93 1.57
CA SER A 150 -5.83 -16.17 2.11
C SER A 150 -5.27 -17.13 1.06
N HIS A 151 -5.82 -17.12 -0.16
CA HIS A 151 -5.44 -18.05 -1.23
C HIS A 151 -4.49 -17.46 -2.28
N VAL A 152 -4.13 -16.18 -2.17
CA VAL A 152 -3.38 -15.47 -3.22
C VAL A 152 -2.02 -14.92 -2.76
N GLY A 153 -1.51 -15.42 -1.63
CA GLY A 153 -0.19 -15.03 -1.10
C GLY A 153 -0.13 -13.59 -0.61
N VAL A 154 -1.28 -13.04 -0.18
CA VAL A 154 -1.40 -11.73 0.43
C VAL A 154 -1.55 -11.89 1.93
N ILE A 155 -0.72 -11.17 2.69
CA ILE A 155 -0.78 -11.16 4.15
C ILE A 155 -1.62 -9.95 4.57
N PHE A 156 -2.80 -10.20 5.13
CA PHE A 156 -3.65 -9.15 5.68
C PHE A 156 -3.38 -9.00 7.18
N LEU A 157 -3.29 -7.75 7.65
CA LEU A 157 -3.08 -7.40 9.04
C LEU A 157 -4.11 -6.33 9.43
N LEU A 158 -4.95 -6.61 10.42
CA LEU A 158 -5.87 -5.62 10.99
C LEU A 158 -5.26 -4.96 12.22
N LYS A 159 -5.41 -3.64 12.32
CA LYS A 159 -5.01 -2.84 13.49
C LYS A 159 -6.16 -1.93 13.93
N GLN A 160 -7.01 -2.44 14.82
CA GLN A 160 -8.14 -1.71 15.42
C GLN A 160 -7.69 -0.72 16.50
N ASP A 161 -6.73 -1.10 17.35
CA ASP A 161 -6.34 -0.30 18.53
C ASP A 161 -5.21 0.72 18.29
N MET A 162 -4.85 1.02 17.04
CA MET A 162 -3.79 2.02 16.75
C MET A 162 -4.13 3.44 17.23
N PHE A 163 -5.39 3.72 17.59
CA PHE A 163 -5.89 5.05 17.93
C PHE A 163 -6.46 5.19 19.34
N ARG A 164 -6.29 4.19 20.20
CA ARG A 164 -6.69 4.30 21.61
C ARG A 164 -5.50 4.80 22.43
N TYR A 165 -5.33 6.11 22.51
CA TYR A 165 -4.51 6.80 23.51
C TYR A 165 -5.30 7.97 24.08
#